data_AF-A0A8J3ZWY0-F1
#
_entry.id   AF-A0A8J3ZWY0-F1
#
_cell.length_a   1.000
_cell.length_b   1.000
_cell.length_c   1.000
_cell.angle_alpha   90.00
_cell.angle_beta   90.00
_cell.angle_gamma   90.00
#
_symmetry.space_group_name_H-M   'P 1'
#
loop_
_entity.id
_entity.type
_entity.pdbx_description
1 polymer ?
#
loop_
_entity_poly.entity_id
_entity_poly.type
_entity_poly.pdbx_seq_one_letter_code
_entity_poly.pdbx_strand_id
1 'polypeptide(L)'
;MGTEGGGDRPRRRRPAVLRRRRARGRHGRAGPRDRPGQGHRPGFRGCAFNNASIEYADPDHPARSAARDYRTALHDRLHRLAERLVPANPAAAAALAGQLAVLIDGAYTNAVHLGPGGPAATGLALAHELVDRAAR
;
A
#
# COMPACT_ATOMS: atom_id res chain seq x y z
N MET A 1 24.37 39.13 -63.21
CA MET A 1 23.73 38.13 -64.10
C MET A 1 24.05 36.76 -63.55
N GLY A 2 23.04 35.93 -63.24
CA GLY A 2 23.17 34.60 -62.61
C GLY A 2 22.53 34.56 -61.21
N THR A 3 21.20 34.62 -61.08
CA THR A 3 20.23 33.50 -61.04
C THR A 3 20.22 32.71 -59.73
N GLU A 4 19.09 32.92 -59.05
CA GLU A 4 18.37 32.14 -58.06
C GLU A 4 18.69 30.63 -58.01
N GLY A 5 18.94 30.14 -56.79
CA GLY A 5 18.99 28.73 -56.46
C GLY A 5 18.21 28.47 -55.18
N GLY A 6 16.89 28.30 -55.31
CA GLY A 6 16.01 27.86 -54.24
C GLY A 6 16.36 26.43 -53.82
N GLY A 7 17.05 26.30 -52.68
CA GLY A 7 17.37 25.02 -52.05
C GLY A 7 16.26 24.55 -51.11
N ASP A 8 15.58 23.50 -51.55
CA ASP A 8 14.54 22.73 -50.86
C ASP A 8 14.93 22.36 -49.41
N ARG A 9 14.17 22.83 -48.41
CA ARG A 9 14.37 22.47 -47.00
C ARG A 9 13.82 21.06 -46.77
N PRO A 10 14.61 20.09 -46.30
CA PRO A 10 14.11 18.74 -46.07
C PRO A 10 13.04 18.74 -44.98
N ARG A 11 11.84 18.26 -45.32
CA ARG A 11 10.72 18.03 -44.39
C ARG A 11 11.17 17.05 -43.31
N ARG A 12 11.46 17.56 -42.11
CA ARG A 12 11.81 16.75 -40.93
C ARG A 12 10.71 15.73 -40.64
N ARG A 13 10.96 14.46 -40.96
CA ARG A 13 10.10 13.34 -40.54
C ARG A 13 10.20 13.23 -39.02
N ARG A 14 9.09 13.44 -38.31
CA ARG A 14 9.00 13.24 -36.86
C ARG A 14 9.33 11.78 -36.54
N PRO A 15 10.16 11.49 -35.52
CA PRO A 15 10.49 10.12 -35.14
C PRO A 15 9.25 9.36 -34.65
N ALA A 16 9.19 8.06 -34.98
CA ALA A 16 8.06 7.16 -34.72
C ALA A 16 7.72 6.97 -33.22
N VAL A 17 8.53 7.50 -32.31
CA VAL A 17 8.40 7.34 -30.85
C VAL A 17 7.26 8.16 -30.23
N LEU A 18 6.65 9.08 -30.98
CA LEU A 18 5.56 9.96 -30.52
C LEU A 18 4.16 9.52 -30.99
N ARG A 19 3.99 8.27 -31.42
CA ARG A 19 2.69 7.69 -31.83
C ARG A 19 2.30 6.49 -30.98
N ARG A 20 2.13 6.64 -29.66
CA ARG A 20 1.29 5.73 -28.87
C ARG A 20 0.46 6.50 -27.85
N ARG A 21 -0.69 7.01 -28.31
CA ARG A 21 -1.79 7.42 -27.44
C ARG A 21 -2.94 6.43 -27.62
N ARG A 22 -3.37 5.88 -26.48
CA ARG A 22 -4.65 5.20 -26.20
C ARG A 22 -4.78 3.73 -26.62
N ALA A 23 -4.16 2.85 -25.83
CA ALA A 23 -4.87 1.64 -25.41
C ALA A 23 -5.51 1.95 -24.04
N ARG A 24 -6.71 2.53 -24.04
CA ARG A 24 -7.56 2.53 -22.85
C ARG A 24 -8.08 1.11 -22.73
N GLY A 25 -7.34 0.27 -22.01
CA GLY A 25 -7.83 -1.03 -21.57
C GLY A 25 -9.15 -0.84 -20.84
N ARG A 26 -10.10 -1.73 -21.13
CA ARG A 26 -11.37 -1.83 -20.41
C ARG A 26 -11.05 -2.11 -18.94
N HIS A 27 -11.00 -1.06 -18.12
CA HIS A 27 -11.10 -1.23 -16.68
C HIS A 27 -12.55 -1.63 -16.41
N GLY A 28 -12.78 -2.95 -16.32
CA GLY A 28 -13.97 -3.48 -15.68
C GLY A 28 -14.13 -2.75 -14.35
N ARG A 29 -15.37 -2.38 -14.00
CA ARG A 29 -15.65 -1.79 -12.70
C ARG A 29 -15.27 -2.81 -11.63
N ALA A 30 -14.07 -2.68 -11.08
CA ALA A 30 -13.60 -3.37 -9.90
C ALA A 30 -14.65 -3.16 -8.80
N GLY A 31 -15.21 -4.25 -8.28
CA GLY A 31 -16.12 -4.19 -7.14
C GLY A 31 -15.41 -3.64 -5.90
N PRO A 32 -16.13 -3.36 -4.80
CA PRO A 32 -15.55 -2.87 -3.56
C PRO A 32 -14.42 -3.78 -2.99
N ARG A 33 -14.43 -5.06 -3.36
CA ARG A 33 -13.44 -6.09 -2.98
C ARG A 33 -12.24 -6.19 -3.92
N ASP A 34 -12.31 -5.59 -5.10
CA ASP A 34 -11.29 -5.68 -6.15
C ASP A 34 -10.37 -4.46 -6.17
N ARG A 35 -10.44 -3.59 -5.14
CA ARG A 35 -9.51 -2.48 -5.02
C ARG A 35 -8.13 -3.04 -4.71
N PRO A 36 -7.10 -2.72 -5.52
CA PRO A 36 -5.74 -3.06 -5.16
C PRO A 36 -5.45 -2.46 -3.79
N GLY A 37 -4.99 -3.31 -2.85
CA GLY A 37 -4.59 -2.85 -1.52
C GLY A 37 -3.54 -1.75 -1.63
N GLN A 38 -3.41 -0.89 -0.61
CA GLN A 38 -2.52 0.28 -0.66
C GLN A 38 -1.08 -0.04 -1.10
N GLY A 39 -0.59 -1.26 -0.86
CA GLY A 39 0.73 -1.75 -1.30
C GLY A 39 0.92 -1.95 -2.82
N HIS A 40 -0.12 -1.78 -3.63
CA HIS A 40 -0.06 -1.95 -5.09
C HIS A 40 0.10 -0.64 -5.87
N ARG A 41 0.28 0.50 -5.19
CA ARG A 41 0.44 1.80 -5.86
C ARG A 41 1.90 2.02 -6.31
N PRO A 42 2.13 2.56 -7.53
CA PRO A 42 3.47 2.98 -7.93
C PRO A 42 4.08 3.93 -6.89
N GLY A 43 5.31 3.63 -6.45
CA GLY A 43 6.01 4.42 -5.44
C GLY A 43 5.57 4.16 -3.99
N PHE A 44 4.87 3.05 -3.71
CA PHE A 44 4.56 2.63 -2.34
C PHE A 44 5.85 2.48 -1.50
N ARG A 45 5.88 3.09 -0.31
CA ARG A 45 7.03 3.11 0.60
C ARG A 45 6.75 2.46 1.95
N GLY A 46 5.68 1.69 2.07
CA GLY A 46 5.28 1.12 3.35
C GLY A 46 4.40 2.07 4.15
N CYS A 47 4.33 1.83 5.46
CA CYS A 47 3.65 2.70 6.40
C CYS A 47 4.54 3.91 6.74
N ALA A 48 4.04 5.13 6.50
CA ALA A 48 4.77 6.35 6.82
C ALA A 48 5.18 6.43 8.30
N PHE A 49 4.34 5.92 9.21
CA PHE A 49 4.62 5.92 10.65
C PHE A 49 5.70 4.90 11.05
N ASN A 50 5.75 3.74 10.38
CA ASN A 50 6.83 2.78 10.63
C ASN A 50 8.16 3.37 10.15
N ASN A 51 8.17 4.00 8.98
CA ASN A 51 9.36 4.66 8.44
C ASN A 51 9.84 5.79 9.36
N ALA A 52 8.93 6.65 9.83
CA ALA A 52 9.26 7.70 10.79
C ALA A 52 9.85 7.13 12.09
N SER A 53 9.32 6.01 12.58
CA SER A 53 9.85 5.36 13.80
C SER A 53 11.26 4.79 13.62
N ILE A 54 11.65 4.45 12.38
CA ILE A 54 12.99 3.95 12.05
C ILE A 54 13.98 5.11 11.84
N GLU A 55 13.56 6.16 11.13
CA GLU A 55 14.42 7.30 10.79
C GLU A 55 14.79 8.13 12.04
N TYR A 56 13.84 8.32 12.96
CA TYR A 56 14.04 9.16 14.14
C TYR A 56 14.36 8.30 15.37
N ALA A 57 15.66 8.16 15.68
CA ALA A 57 16.15 7.31 16.77
C ALA A 57 15.83 7.82 18.17
N ASP A 58 15.63 9.13 18.34
CA ASP A 58 15.24 9.75 19.61
C ASP A 58 13.79 9.34 19.97
N PRO A 59 13.55 8.70 21.15
CA PRO A 59 12.22 8.32 21.60
C PRO A 59 11.24 9.49 21.72
N ASP A 60 11.74 10.70 22.00
CA ASP A 60 10.94 11.89 22.27
C ASP A 60 10.79 12.79 21.03
N HIS A 61 11.34 12.37 19.88
CA HIS A 61 11.19 13.12 18.64
C HIS A 61 9.71 13.22 18.23
N PRO A 62 9.19 14.41 17.87
CA PRO A 62 7.76 14.61 17.59
C PRO A 62 7.18 13.65 16.53
N ALA A 63 7.96 13.32 15.49
CA ALA A 63 7.52 12.37 14.47
C ALA A 63 7.39 10.93 14.99
N ARG A 64 8.22 10.54 15.97
CA ARG A 64 8.14 9.22 16.61
C ARG A 64 6.98 9.16 17.59
N SER A 65 6.71 10.24 18.32
CA SER A 65 5.51 10.36 19.15
C SER A 65 4.24 10.26 18.30
N ALA A 66 4.14 11.02 17.21
CA ALA A 66 3.01 10.93 16.28
C ALA A 66 2.86 9.53 15.66
N ALA A 67 3.96 8.86 15.34
CA ALA A 67 3.94 7.47 14.89
C ALA A 67 3.41 6.54 15.98
N ARG A 68 3.90 6.64 17.23
CA ARG A 68 3.40 5.84 18.35
C ARG A 68 1.91 6.04 18.54
N ASP A 69 1.43 7.28 18.56
CA ASP A 69 0.01 7.61 18.76
C ASP A 69 -0.88 6.99 17.69
N TYR A 70 -0.48 7.09 16.42
CA TYR A 70 -1.20 6.45 15.32
C TYR A 70 -1.30 4.92 15.49
N ARG A 71 -0.20 4.30 15.92
CA ARG A 71 -0.08 2.84 16.02
C ARG A 71 -0.85 2.32 17.23
N THR A 72 -0.82 3.06 18.34
CA THR A 72 -1.68 2.84 19.51
C THR A 72 -3.16 2.95 19.12
N ALA A 73 -3.56 4.05 18.44
CA ALA A 73 -4.94 4.24 18.03
C ALA A 73 -5.44 3.15 17.06
N LEU A 74 -4.58 2.67 16.15
CA LEU A 74 -4.88 1.53 15.28
C LEU A 74 -5.09 0.25 16.10
N HIS A 75 -4.16 -0.06 17.01
CA HIS A 75 -4.26 -1.23 17.87
C HIS A 75 -5.53 -1.21 18.73
N ASP A 76 -5.84 -0.07 19.37
CA ASP A 76 -7.04 0.07 20.19
C ASP A 76 -8.32 -0.09 19.37
N ARG A 77 -8.31 0.39 18.11
CA ARG A 77 -9.43 0.17 17.19
C ARG A 77 -9.61 -1.31 16.85
N LEU A 78 -8.50 -2.02 16.59
CA LEU A 78 -8.53 -3.48 16.36
C LEU A 78 -9.03 -4.22 17.59
N HIS A 79 -8.59 -3.80 18.78
CA HIS A 79 -9.06 -4.37 20.04
C HIS A 79 -10.56 -4.20 20.23
N ARG A 80 -11.10 -2.98 20.07
CA ARG A 80 -12.55 -2.74 20.13
C ARG A 80 -13.34 -3.53 19.09
N LEU A 81 -12.77 -3.77 17.91
CA LEU A 81 -13.39 -4.62 16.88
C LEU A 81 -13.41 -6.09 17.33
N ALA A 82 -12.31 -6.57 17.88
CA ALA A 82 -12.18 -7.93 18.38
C ALA A 82 -13.09 -8.19 19.59
N GLU A 83 -13.22 -7.24 20.52
CA GLU A 83 -14.15 -7.33 21.65
C GLU A 83 -15.60 -7.52 21.19
N ARG A 84 -16.01 -6.86 20.10
CA ARG A 84 -17.34 -7.07 19.52
C ARG A 84 -17.52 -8.42 18.85
N LEU A 85 -16.43 -9.03 18.38
CA LEU A 85 -16.45 -10.34 17.75
C LEU A 85 -16.54 -11.47 18.78
N VAL A 86 -15.79 -11.34 19.89
CA VAL A 86 -15.67 -12.36 20.94
C VAL A 86 -15.96 -11.78 22.34
N PRO A 87 -17.17 -11.27 22.60
CA PRO A 87 -17.47 -10.52 23.83
C PRO A 87 -17.31 -11.35 25.11
N ALA A 88 -17.44 -12.68 25.02
CA ALA A 88 -17.28 -13.59 26.14
C ALA A 88 -15.81 -13.92 26.47
N ASN A 89 -14.84 -13.50 25.64
CA ASN A 89 -13.43 -13.85 25.81
C ASN A 89 -12.50 -12.64 25.55
N PRO A 90 -12.30 -11.76 26.54
CA PRO A 90 -11.43 -10.58 26.42
C PRO A 90 -9.97 -10.92 26.08
N ALA A 91 -9.46 -12.04 26.57
CA ALA A 91 -8.10 -12.49 26.27
C ALA A 91 -7.94 -12.86 24.78
N ALA A 92 -8.93 -13.54 24.20
CA ALA A 92 -8.97 -13.80 22.76
C ALA A 92 -9.08 -12.51 21.94
N ALA A 93 -9.86 -11.52 22.41
CA ALA A 93 -9.94 -10.22 21.75
C ALA A 93 -8.59 -9.48 21.73
N ALA A 94 -7.88 -9.47 22.86
CA ALA A 94 -6.54 -8.88 22.96
C ALA A 94 -5.53 -9.60 22.04
N ALA A 95 -5.56 -10.94 22.03
CA ALA A 95 -4.69 -11.74 21.18
C ALA A 95 -4.95 -11.48 19.68
N LEU A 96 -6.22 -11.46 19.25
CA LEU A 96 -6.57 -11.18 17.86
C LEU A 96 -6.11 -9.78 17.43
N ALA A 97 -6.30 -8.76 18.28
CA ALA A 97 -5.88 -7.39 17.98
C ALA A 97 -4.37 -7.28 17.77
N GLY A 98 -3.57 -7.91 18.66
CA GLY A 98 -2.12 -7.97 18.53
C GLY A 98 -1.67 -8.70 17.27
N GLN A 99 -2.29 -9.84 16.96
CA GLN A 99 -1.98 -10.62 15.75
C GLN A 99 -2.26 -9.82 14.47
N LEU A 100 -3.41 -9.13 14.41
CA LEU A 100 -3.75 -8.28 13.27
C LEU A 100 -2.81 -7.07 13.14
N ALA A 101 -2.39 -6.46 14.25
CA ALA A 101 -1.43 -5.35 14.23
C ALA A 101 -0.08 -5.78 13.64
N VAL A 102 0.46 -6.92 14.08
CA VAL A 102 1.71 -7.51 13.55
C VAL A 102 1.56 -7.88 12.08
N LEU A 103 0.43 -8.47 11.69
CA LEU A 103 0.15 -8.82 10.30
C LEU A 103 0.15 -7.58 9.39
N ILE A 104 -0.45 -6.48 9.83
CA ILE A 104 -0.47 -5.21 9.08
C ILE A 104 0.95 -4.69 8.85
N ASP A 105 1.83 -4.76 9.85
CA ASP A 105 3.23 -4.39 9.70
C ASP A 105 3.98 -5.27 8.73
N GLY A 106 3.79 -6.58 8.87
CA GLY A 106 4.38 -7.58 7.99
C GLY A 106 3.96 -7.32 6.56
N ALA A 107 2.67 -7.03 6.31
CA ALA A 107 2.16 -6.72 4.99
C ALA A 107 2.80 -5.44 4.41
N TYR A 108 2.88 -4.36 5.19
CA TYR A 108 3.52 -3.13 4.73
C TYR A 108 5.00 -3.32 4.40
N THR A 109 5.72 -4.03 5.27
CA THR A 109 7.17 -4.26 5.14
C THR A 109 7.47 -5.15 3.94
N ASN A 110 6.75 -6.28 3.80
CA ASN A 110 6.94 -7.20 2.69
C ASN A 110 6.54 -6.58 1.34
N ALA A 111 5.52 -5.72 1.31
CA ALA A 111 5.13 -5.03 0.08
C ALA A 111 6.23 -4.08 -0.43
N VAL A 112 7.03 -3.50 0.47
CA VAL A 112 8.21 -2.70 0.10
C VAL A 112 9.37 -3.56 -0.34
N HIS A 113 9.70 -4.62 0.41
CA HIS A 113 10.88 -5.44 0.15
C HIS A 113 10.75 -6.32 -1.10
N LEU A 114 9.59 -6.95 -1.27
CA LEU A 114 9.38 -8.02 -2.24
C LEU A 114 8.32 -7.64 -3.29
N GLY A 115 7.78 -6.43 -3.19
CA GLY A 115 6.79 -5.91 -4.13
C GLY A 115 5.39 -6.54 -3.97
N PRO A 116 4.44 -6.12 -4.83
CA PRO A 116 3.03 -6.49 -4.73
C PRO A 116 2.73 -7.98 -4.94
N GLY A 117 3.58 -8.70 -5.66
CA GLY A 117 3.46 -10.16 -5.87
C GLY A 117 4.13 -11.01 -4.79
N GLY A 118 4.77 -10.37 -3.80
CA GLY A 118 5.44 -11.04 -2.70
C GLY A 118 4.50 -11.48 -1.57
N PRO A 119 5.06 -11.86 -0.39
CA PRO A 119 4.30 -12.37 0.75
C PRO A 119 3.17 -11.46 1.24
N ALA A 120 3.26 -10.15 1.00
CA ALA A 120 2.18 -9.22 1.35
C ALA A 120 0.83 -9.57 0.69
N ALA A 121 0.83 -10.27 -0.45
CA ALA A 121 -0.38 -10.72 -1.13
C ALA A 121 -1.19 -11.75 -0.31
N THR A 122 -0.57 -12.49 0.61
CA THR A 122 -1.26 -13.48 1.44
C THR A 122 -1.92 -12.88 2.68
N GLY A 123 -1.64 -11.61 2.99
CA GLY A 123 -2.04 -10.97 4.24
C GLY A 123 -3.56 -10.94 4.47
N LEU A 124 -4.36 -10.75 3.42
CA LEU A 124 -5.83 -10.75 3.55
C LEU A 124 -6.36 -12.14 3.93
N ALA A 125 -5.84 -13.20 3.30
CA ALA A 125 -6.26 -14.57 3.59
C ALA A 125 -5.92 -14.93 5.04
N LEU A 126 -4.70 -14.62 5.49
CA LEU A 126 -4.28 -14.85 6.87
C LEU A 126 -5.12 -14.04 7.88
N ALA A 127 -5.50 -12.80 7.56
CA ALA A 127 -6.37 -12.01 8.42
C ALA A 127 -7.74 -12.68 8.61
N HIS A 128 -8.33 -13.25 7.56
CA HIS A 128 -9.57 -14.01 7.67
C HIS A 128 -9.39 -15.25 8.55
N GLU A 129 -8.33 -16.03 8.35
CA GLU A 129 -8.06 -17.22 9.19
C GLU A 129 -7.94 -16.87 10.68
N LEU A 130 -7.31 -15.75 11.01
CA LEU A 130 -7.19 -15.27 12.39
C LEU A 130 -8.55 -14.87 12.97
N VAL A 131 -9.37 -14.14 12.21
CA VAL A 131 -10.72 -13.73 12.60
C VAL A 131 -11.63 -14.95 12.80
N ASP A 132 -11.63 -15.87 11.84
CA ASP A 132 -12.43 -17.10 11.91
C ASP A 132 -11.99 -17.98 13.07
N ARG A 133 -10.69 -18.04 13.36
CA ARG A 133 -10.17 -18.79 14.52
C ARG A 133 -10.59 -18.18 15.84
N ALA A 134 -10.63 -16.86 15.94
CA ALA A 134 -11.07 -16.21 17.16
C ALA A 134 -12.57 -16.38 17.40
N ALA A 135 -13.37 -16.39 16.33
CA ALA A 135 -14.83 -16.49 16.41
C ALA A 135 -15.38 -17.91 16.68
N ARG A 136 -14.52 -18.93 16.71
CA ARG A 136 -14.88 -20.32 17.07
C ARG A 136 -14.83 -20.51 18.57
#